data_AF-A0A4Y2H1S1-F1
#
_entry.id   AF-A0A4Y2H1S1-F1
#
_cell.length_a   1.000
_cell.length_b   1.000
_cell.length_c   1.000
_cell.angle_alpha   90.00
_cell.angle_beta   90.00
_cell.angle_gamma   90.00
#
_symmetry.space_group_name_H-M   'P 1'
#
loop_
_entity.id
_entity.type
_entity.pdbx_description
1 polymer ?
#
loop_
_entity_poly.entity_id
_entity_poly.type
_entity_poly.pdbx_seq_one_letter_code
_entity_poly.pdbx_strand_id
1 'polypeptide(L)'
;MKPCSPAKVAEAIGKLKGKKCPGKDLITNQMIKNFPIRIILRISFLINCIFKFSYFPKSWKTAVVGPTYKQGENAQAPDSYRPISLLSSLSKLAESIILSRLEAETENKLIPFQFGFRKGLSTTEQLIRMTEHIREGFLNYSDTAAVFIDIAEAFDRVWIDSLIYKMHKLKISKQLILLIQSYLKNGNFMVRVGKELSTPQDDGSRSGPRVETWLSLLQYFHK
;
A
#
# COMPACT_ATOMS: atom_id res chain seq x y z
N MET A 1 -10.50 -15.72 -10.10
CA MET A 1 -10.66 -14.33 -9.67
C MET A 1 -11.38 -13.62 -10.80
N LYS A 2 -12.42 -12.82 -10.52
CA LYS A 2 -13.20 -12.18 -11.59
C LYS A 2 -12.30 -11.26 -12.43
N PRO A 3 -12.36 -11.25 -13.77
CA PRO A 3 -11.61 -10.30 -14.57
C PRO A 3 -12.01 -8.84 -14.25
N CYS A 4 -11.08 -7.91 -14.41
CA CYS A 4 -11.33 -6.47 -14.35
C CYS A 4 -11.78 -5.98 -15.73
N SER A 5 -12.91 -5.27 -15.78
CA SER A 5 -13.39 -4.69 -17.03
C SER A 5 -12.57 -3.44 -17.40
N PRO A 6 -12.44 -3.12 -18.70
CA PRO A 6 -11.78 -1.89 -19.13
C PRO A 6 -12.41 -0.62 -18.54
N ALA A 7 -13.73 -0.62 -18.31
CA ALA A 7 -14.43 0.47 -17.65
C ALA A 7 -13.92 0.71 -16.20
N LYS A 8 -13.72 -0.36 -15.43
CA LYS A 8 -13.16 -0.26 -14.07
C LYS A 8 -11.70 0.23 -14.09
N VAL A 9 -10.93 -0.16 -15.09
CA VAL A 9 -9.56 0.36 -15.27
C VAL A 9 -9.58 1.85 -15.61
N ALA A 10 -10.47 2.29 -16.51
CA ALA A 10 -10.65 3.70 -16.82
C ALA A 10 -11.08 4.53 -15.60
N GLU A 11 -12.00 4.00 -14.78
CA GLU A 11 -12.40 4.62 -13.51
C GLU A 11 -11.22 4.77 -12.55
N ALA A 12 -10.40 3.71 -12.39
CA ALA A 12 -9.20 3.75 -11.57
C ALA A 12 -8.17 4.77 -12.08
N ILE A 13 -8.01 4.89 -13.41
CA ILE A 13 -7.17 5.92 -14.04
C ILE A 13 -7.68 7.32 -13.71
N GLY A 14 -9.00 7.54 -13.76
CA GLY A 14 -9.62 8.82 -13.42
C GLY A 14 -9.28 9.29 -11.99
N LYS A 15 -9.22 8.35 -11.04
CA LYS A 15 -8.89 8.58 -9.63
C LYS A 15 -7.41 8.86 -9.34
N LEU A 16 -6.51 8.68 -10.31
CA LEU A 16 -5.08 8.95 -10.10
C LEU A 16 -4.86 10.43 -9.74
N LYS A 17 -4.11 10.70 -8.67
CA LYS A 17 -3.75 12.08 -8.30
C LYS A 17 -2.77 12.66 -9.32
N GLY A 18 -3.04 13.88 -9.79
CA GLY A 18 -2.11 14.62 -10.65
C GLY A 18 -0.83 15.01 -9.90
N LYS A 19 0.21 15.44 -10.66
CA LYS A 19 1.48 15.98 -10.13
C LYS A 19 2.25 15.03 -9.18
N LYS A 20 2.10 13.71 -9.36
CA LYS A 20 2.92 12.70 -8.66
C LYS A 20 4.20 12.42 -9.45
N CYS A 21 5.30 12.21 -8.74
CA CYS A 21 6.59 11.85 -9.34
C CYS A 21 6.49 10.44 -9.99
N PRO A 22 6.94 10.26 -11.24
CA PRO A 22 6.93 8.96 -11.89
C PRO A 22 7.99 8.02 -11.31
N GLY A 23 7.84 6.73 -11.61
CA GLY A 23 8.85 5.72 -11.29
C GLY A 23 10.04 5.75 -12.26
N LYS A 24 10.72 4.60 -12.38
CA LYS A 24 11.86 4.41 -13.29
C LYS A 24 11.51 4.63 -14.76
N ASP A 25 10.28 4.30 -15.14
CA ASP A 25 9.77 4.37 -16.53
C ASP A 25 9.42 5.79 -16.98
N LEU A 26 9.46 6.78 -16.07
CA LEU A 26 9.10 8.18 -16.33
C LEU A 26 7.65 8.39 -16.79
N ILE A 27 6.80 7.36 -16.73
CA ILE A 27 5.38 7.46 -17.08
C ILE A 27 4.65 8.14 -15.93
N THR A 28 4.13 9.34 -16.17
CA THR A 28 3.39 10.10 -15.17
C THR A 28 1.90 9.73 -15.14
N ASN A 29 1.24 10.02 -14.03
CA ASN A 29 -0.22 9.89 -13.94
C ASN A 29 -0.96 10.74 -14.98
N GLN A 30 -0.40 11.90 -15.38
CA GLN A 30 -0.99 12.73 -16.43
C GLN A 30 -0.93 12.05 -17.79
N MET A 31 0.18 11.39 -18.12
CA MET A 31 0.27 10.61 -19.36
C MET A 31 -0.75 9.48 -19.39
N ILE A 32 -0.91 8.76 -18.27
CA ILE A 32 -1.89 7.66 -18.17
C ILE A 32 -3.32 8.16 -18.36
N LYS A 33 -3.67 9.32 -17.77
CA LYS A 33 -5.00 9.92 -17.94
C LYS A 33 -5.32 10.32 -19.38
N ASN A 34 -4.29 10.60 -20.19
CA ASN A 34 -4.43 10.97 -21.60
C ASN A 34 -4.23 9.79 -22.56
N PHE A 35 -4.14 8.55 -22.06
CA PHE A 35 -3.99 7.39 -22.93
C PHE A 35 -5.24 7.13 -23.77
N PRO A 36 -5.08 6.79 -25.07
CA PRO A 36 -6.21 6.45 -25.91
C PRO A 36 -6.82 5.12 -25.46
N ILE A 37 -8.10 4.91 -25.79
CA ILE A 37 -8.86 3.72 -25.40
C ILE A 37 -8.15 2.40 -25.73
N ARG A 38 -7.43 2.33 -26.86
CA ARG A 38 -6.63 1.15 -27.25
C ARG A 38 -5.58 0.77 -26.21
N ILE A 39 -4.96 1.75 -25.56
CA ILE A 39 -3.97 1.53 -24.50
C ILE A 39 -4.66 1.12 -23.20
N ILE A 40 -5.81 1.71 -22.86
CA ILE A 40 -6.61 1.28 -21.69
C ILE A 40 -7.01 -0.19 -21.83
N LEU A 41 -7.40 -0.64 -23.02
CA LEU A 41 -7.70 -2.05 -23.29
C LEU A 41 -6.47 -2.95 -23.07
N ARG A 42 -5.28 -2.53 -23.51
CA ARG A 42 -4.02 -3.28 -23.27
C ARG A 42 -3.64 -3.32 -21.80
N ILE A 43 -3.77 -2.21 -21.07
CA ILE A 43 -3.52 -2.17 -19.63
C ILE A 43 -4.50 -3.12 -18.90
N SER A 44 -5.76 -3.12 -19.32
CA SER A 44 -6.78 -4.01 -18.77
C SER A 44 -6.45 -5.48 -19.02
N PHE A 45 -5.97 -5.81 -20.21
CA PHE A 45 -5.49 -7.15 -20.54
C PHE A 45 -4.31 -7.56 -19.63
N LEU A 46 -3.31 -6.69 -19.46
CA LEU A 46 -2.16 -6.94 -18.59
C LEU A 46 -2.59 -7.18 -17.14
N ILE A 47 -3.46 -6.35 -16.59
CA ILE A 47 -4.01 -6.52 -15.24
C ILE A 47 -4.78 -7.85 -15.13
N ASN A 48 -5.51 -8.24 -16.16
CA ASN A 48 -6.20 -9.53 -16.18
C ASN A 48 -5.24 -10.71 -16.26
N CYS A 49 -4.09 -10.58 -16.94
CA CYS A 49 -3.02 -11.56 -16.88
C CYS A 49 -2.45 -11.68 -15.46
N ILE A 50 -2.21 -10.57 -14.77
CA ILE A 50 -1.76 -10.56 -13.36
C ILE A 50 -2.73 -11.37 -12.49
N PHE A 51 -4.04 -11.16 -12.65
CA PHE A 51 -5.05 -11.91 -11.92
C PHE A 51 -5.14 -13.39 -12.34
N LYS A 52 -5.02 -13.69 -13.62
CA LYS A 52 -5.11 -15.05 -14.16
C LYS A 52 -3.94 -15.91 -13.65
N PHE A 53 -2.74 -15.35 -13.62
CA PHE A 53 -1.52 -16.07 -13.24
C PHE A 53 -1.16 -15.92 -11.76
N SER A 54 -1.89 -15.12 -10.99
CA SER A 54 -1.54 -14.76 -9.61
C SER A 54 -0.07 -14.31 -9.47
N TYR A 55 0.40 -13.55 -10.47
CA TYR A 55 1.80 -13.17 -10.59
C TYR A 55 1.93 -11.68 -10.84
N PHE A 56 2.72 -11.01 -9.99
CA PHE A 56 3.00 -9.59 -10.14
C PHE A 56 4.32 -9.35 -10.92
N PRO A 57 4.32 -8.54 -11.99
CA PRO A 57 5.48 -8.37 -12.85
C PRO A 57 6.69 -7.79 -12.09
N LYS A 58 7.87 -8.43 -12.23
CA LYS A 58 9.12 -7.96 -11.60
C LYS A 58 9.48 -6.52 -11.94
N SER A 59 9.31 -6.13 -13.21
CA SER A 59 9.58 -4.75 -13.66
C SER A 59 8.71 -3.71 -12.96
N TRP A 60 7.50 -4.09 -12.53
CA TRP A 60 6.58 -3.21 -11.81
C TRP A 60 6.88 -3.16 -10.31
N LYS A 61 7.66 -4.11 -9.78
CA LYS A 61 8.15 -4.12 -8.39
C LYS A 61 9.43 -3.32 -8.19
N THR A 62 10.03 -2.79 -9.25
CA THR A 62 11.29 -2.05 -9.13
C THR A 62 11.02 -0.63 -8.65
N ALA A 63 11.49 -0.29 -7.45
CA ALA A 63 11.34 1.06 -6.89
C ALA A 63 12.56 1.93 -7.11
N VAL A 64 12.31 3.23 -7.33
CA VAL A 64 13.35 4.26 -7.23
C VAL A 64 13.21 4.93 -5.87
N VAL A 65 14.21 4.78 -5.01
CA VAL A 65 14.25 5.36 -3.68
C VAL A 65 14.87 6.75 -3.76
N GLY A 66 14.08 7.77 -3.43
CA GLY A 66 14.53 9.15 -3.29
C GLY A 66 14.57 9.56 -1.81
N PRO A 67 15.70 10.05 -1.28
CA PRO A 67 15.78 10.55 0.09
C PRO A 67 15.04 11.89 0.19
N THR A 68 14.16 12.00 1.20
CA THR A 68 13.41 13.24 1.49
C THR A 68 13.79 13.76 2.86
N TYR A 69 14.28 14.99 2.91
CA TYR A 69 14.79 15.60 4.13
C TYR A 69 13.69 15.89 5.17
N LYS A 70 13.94 15.54 6.43
CA LYS A 70 13.15 15.94 7.59
C LYS A 70 13.53 17.37 7.97
N GLN A 71 12.60 18.31 7.80
CA GLN A 71 12.84 19.71 8.13
C GLN A 71 13.22 19.87 9.62
N GLY A 72 14.23 20.69 9.89
CA GLY A 72 14.69 21.01 11.25
C GLY A 72 15.73 20.05 11.84
N GLU A 73 16.16 19.01 11.12
CA GLU A 73 17.22 18.11 11.59
C GLU A 73 18.61 18.49 11.05
N ASN A 74 19.61 17.61 11.18
CA ASN A 74 20.95 17.82 10.64
C ASN A 74 21.06 17.21 9.23
N ALA A 75 21.21 18.05 8.20
CA ALA A 75 21.34 17.59 6.82
C ALA A 75 22.56 16.67 6.54
N GLN A 76 23.54 16.63 7.43
CA GLN A 76 24.69 15.71 7.32
C GLN A 76 24.41 14.33 7.93
N ALA A 77 23.34 14.17 8.70
CA ALA A 77 22.97 12.90 9.32
C ALA A 77 22.09 12.07 8.37
N PRO A 78 22.44 10.80 8.07
CA PRO A 78 21.61 9.92 7.23
C PRO A 78 20.19 9.73 7.76
N ASP A 79 20.03 9.69 9.09
CA ASP A 79 18.74 9.51 9.78
C ASP A 79 17.78 10.68 9.56
N SER A 80 18.29 11.82 9.09
CA SER A 80 17.51 13.01 8.74
C SER A 80 16.80 12.92 7.40
N TYR A 81 16.93 11.79 6.69
CA TYR A 81 16.24 11.54 5.45
C TYR A 81 15.24 10.38 5.57
N ARG A 82 14.06 10.56 4.98
CA ARG A 82 13.07 9.51 4.80
C ARG A 82 13.21 8.92 3.39
N PRO A 83 13.44 7.60 3.24
CA PRO A 83 13.43 6.99 1.92
C PRO A 83 12.00 6.93 1.36
N ILE A 84 11.77 7.56 0.21
CA ILE A 84 10.48 7.45 -0.51
C ILE A 84 10.66 6.52 -1.70
N SER A 85 9.88 5.44 -1.75
CA SER A 85 9.90 4.50 -2.89
C SER A 85 8.94 4.95 -4.00
N LEU A 86 9.50 5.21 -5.18
CA LEU A 86 8.78 5.58 -6.39
C LEU A 86 8.65 4.38 -7.32
N LEU A 87 7.49 3.72 -7.29
CA LEU A 87 7.10 2.74 -8.29
C LEU A 87 6.52 3.39 -9.54
N SER A 88 6.54 2.63 -10.65
CA SER A 88 5.81 2.94 -11.87
C SER A 88 4.35 3.29 -11.58
N SER A 89 3.84 4.31 -12.26
CA SER A 89 2.42 4.68 -12.15
C SER A 89 1.47 3.56 -12.61
N LEU A 90 1.90 2.70 -13.54
CA LEU A 90 1.14 1.51 -13.93
C LEU A 90 1.13 0.44 -12.83
N SER A 91 2.23 0.28 -12.09
CA SER A 91 2.27 -0.59 -10.90
C SER A 91 1.25 -0.13 -9.87
N LYS A 92 1.28 1.17 -9.53
CA LYS A 92 0.34 1.76 -8.55
C LYS A 92 -1.12 1.65 -8.99
N LEU A 93 -1.39 1.76 -10.30
CA LEU A 93 -2.72 1.53 -10.85
C LEU A 93 -3.17 0.08 -10.62
N ALA A 94 -2.32 -0.90 -10.93
CA ALA A 94 -2.63 -2.31 -10.69
C ALA A 94 -2.81 -2.62 -9.19
N GLU A 95 -1.95 -2.09 -8.33
CA GLU A 95 -2.05 -2.19 -6.88
C GLU A 95 -3.38 -1.64 -6.36
N SER A 96 -3.84 -0.50 -6.88
CA SER A 96 -5.13 0.07 -6.45
C SER A 96 -6.32 -0.84 -6.76
N ILE A 97 -6.27 -1.56 -7.88
CA ILE A 97 -7.31 -2.52 -8.27
C ILE A 97 -7.19 -3.79 -7.44
N ILE A 98 -5.98 -4.27 -7.15
CA ILE A 98 -5.74 -5.41 -6.25
C ILE A 98 -6.26 -5.09 -4.84
N LEU A 99 -5.93 -3.91 -4.31
CA LEU A 99 -6.38 -3.42 -3.01
C LEU A 99 -7.90 -3.42 -2.93
N SER A 100 -8.60 -2.89 -3.95
CA SER A 100 -10.06 -2.88 -3.97
C SER A 100 -10.70 -4.27 -3.87
N ARG A 101 -10.01 -5.31 -4.38
CA ARG A 101 -10.47 -6.71 -4.26
C ARG A 101 -10.18 -7.28 -2.89
N LEU A 102 -9.04 -6.93 -2.31
CA LEU A 102 -8.72 -7.35 -0.95
C LEU A 102 -9.69 -6.76 0.05
N GLU A 103 -9.93 -5.44 -0.03
CA GLU A 103 -10.90 -4.74 0.83
C GLU A 103 -12.27 -5.43 0.76
N ALA A 104 -12.75 -5.76 -0.45
CA ALA A 104 -14.02 -6.46 -0.62
C ALA A 104 -14.05 -7.87 0.03
N GLU A 105 -12.90 -8.55 0.15
CA GLU A 105 -12.80 -9.86 0.81
C GLU A 105 -12.52 -9.76 2.32
N THR A 106 -12.07 -8.61 2.84
CA THR A 106 -11.66 -8.44 4.24
C THR A 106 -12.60 -7.59 5.07
N GLU A 107 -13.35 -6.64 4.50
CA GLU A 107 -14.07 -5.61 5.26
C GLU A 107 -14.97 -6.16 6.38
N ASN A 108 -15.71 -7.23 6.11
CA ASN A 108 -16.62 -7.87 7.07
C ASN A 108 -15.93 -8.84 8.04
N LYS A 109 -14.62 -8.99 7.95
CA LYS A 109 -13.82 -9.96 8.73
C LYS A 109 -12.86 -9.27 9.71
N LEU A 110 -12.77 -7.95 9.65
CA LEU A 110 -11.89 -7.14 10.49
C LEU A 110 -12.57 -6.80 11.80
N ILE A 111 -11.75 -6.52 12.81
CA ILE A 111 -12.25 -6.01 14.08
C ILE A 111 -12.96 -4.66 13.86
N PRO A 112 -14.14 -4.44 14.49
CA PRO A 112 -14.92 -3.22 14.31
C PRO A 112 -14.22 -1.97 14.86
N PHE A 113 -13.20 -2.13 15.69
CA PHE A 113 -12.48 -1.04 16.37
C PHE A 113 -11.21 -0.60 15.64
N GLN A 114 -10.94 -1.16 14.46
CA GLN A 114 -9.87 -0.70 13.59
C GLN A 114 -10.43 0.39 12.67
N PHE A 115 -10.03 1.65 12.88
CA PHE A 115 -10.50 2.78 12.08
C PHE A 115 -9.45 3.24 11.05
N GLY A 116 -8.18 2.97 11.30
CA GLY A 116 -7.10 3.31 10.38
C GLY A 116 -7.25 2.58 9.05
N PHE A 117 -7.13 3.34 7.95
CA PHE A 117 -7.07 2.84 6.57
C PHE A 117 -8.29 2.04 6.10
N ARG A 118 -9.44 2.19 6.79
CA ARG A 118 -10.72 1.64 6.34
C ARG A 118 -11.56 2.69 5.67
N LYS A 119 -12.24 2.29 4.59
CA LYS A 119 -13.09 3.20 3.83
C LYS A 119 -14.30 3.62 4.67
N GLY A 120 -14.50 4.93 4.79
CA GLY A 120 -15.63 5.48 5.55
C GLY A 120 -15.41 5.53 7.05
N LEU A 121 -14.19 5.25 7.53
CA LEU A 121 -13.79 5.45 8.92
C LEU A 121 -12.65 6.46 9.00
N SER A 122 -12.66 7.27 10.06
CA SER A 122 -11.75 8.39 10.26
C SER A 122 -11.17 8.40 11.68
N THR A 123 -10.06 9.12 11.85
CA THR A 123 -9.47 9.37 13.17
C THR A 123 -10.41 10.14 14.09
N THR A 124 -11.27 10.98 13.51
CA THR A 124 -12.27 11.76 14.25
C THR A 124 -13.33 10.86 14.88
N GLU A 125 -13.84 9.87 14.14
CA GLU A 125 -14.82 8.92 14.70
C GLU A 125 -14.20 8.06 15.82
N GLN A 126 -12.94 7.64 15.65
CA GLN A 126 -12.22 6.93 16.72
C GLN A 126 -12.02 7.82 17.97
N LEU A 127 -11.76 9.12 17.77
CA LEU A 127 -11.64 10.07 18.88
C LEU A 127 -12.97 10.25 19.60
N ILE A 128 -14.08 10.44 18.87
CA ILE A 128 -15.43 10.55 19.46
C ILE A 128 -15.74 9.31 20.29
N ARG A 129 -15.48 8.12 19.76
CA ARG A 129 -15.67 6.85 20.48
C ARG A 129 -14.85 6.79 21.77
N MET A 130 -13.58 7.22 21.73
CA MET A 130 -12.71 7.24 22.91
C MET A 130 -13.24 8.23 23.96
N THR A 131 -13.63 9.43 23.55
CA THR A 131 -14.20 10.45 24.44
C THR A 131 -15.49 9.97 25.09
N GLU A 132 -16.34 9.26 24.34
CA GLU A 132 -17.58 8.70 24.88
C GLU A 132 -17.30 7.63 25.94
N HIS A 133 -16.32 6.76 25.70
CA HIS A 133 -15.93 5.76 26.70
C HIS A 133 -15.41 6.38 28.00
N ILE A 134 -14.63 7.47 27.89
CA ILE A 134 -14.17 8.24 29.06
C ILE A 134 -15.36 8.88 29.79
N ARG A 135 -16.30 9.44 29.04
CA ARG A 135 -17.51 10.09 29.58
C ARG A 135 -18.41 9.09 30.32
N GLU A 136 -18.61 7.90 29.75
CA GLU A 136 -19.35 6.81 30.39
C GLU A 136 -18.69 6.35 31.69
N GLY A 137 -17.37 6.17 31.70
CA GLY A 137 -16.62 5.82 32.91
C GLY A 137 -16.79 6.86 34.01
N PHE A 138 -16.68 8.15 33.65
CA PHE A 138 -16.91 9.27 34.57
C PHE A 138 -18.32 9.26 35.17
N LEU A 139 -19.36 9.06 34.34
CA LEU A 139 -20.75 9.01 34.81
C LEU A 139 -21.03 7.81 35.74
N ASN A 140 -20.31 6.72 35.54
CA ASN A 140 -20.45 5.51 36.35
C ASN A 140 -19.49 5.49 37.56
N TYR A 141 -18.89 6.62 37.91
CA TYR A 141 -17.92 6.74 39.01
C TYR A 141 -16.77 5.72 38.92
N SER A 142 -16.37 5.36 37.69
CA SER A 142 -15.34 4.37 37.41
C SER A 142 -14.06 5.04 36.91
N ASP A 143 -12.91 4.55 37.38
CA ASP A 143 -11.62 4.99 36.86
C ASP A 143 -11.42 4.48 35.43
N THR A 144 -11.05 5.38 34.52
CA THR A 144 -10.77 5.04 33.11
C THR A 144 -9.30 5.25 32.81
N ALA A 145 -8.62 4.19 32.34
CA ALA A 145 -7.23 4.24 31.92
C ALA A 145 -7.09 3.96 30.42
N ALA A 146 -6.12 4.60 29.78
CA ALA A 146 -5.79 4.39 28.37
C ALA A 146 -4.32 3.98 28.22
N VAL A 147 -4.07 2.95 27.41
CA VAL A 147 -2.72 2.49 27.06
C VAL A 147 -2.49 2.73 25.57
N PHE A 148 -1.50 3.56 25.25
CA PHE A 148 -1.10 3.85 23.88
C PHE A 148 0.18 3.07 23.54
N ILE A 149 0.11 2.26 22.49
CA ILE A 149 1.24 1.45 22.01
C ILE A 149 1.61 1.95 20.61
N ASP A 150 2.84 2.40 20.46
CA ASP A 150 3.44 2.75 19.17
C ASP A 150 4.51 1.72 18.78
N ILE A 151 4.40 1.20 17.56
CA ILE A 151 5.30 0.15 17.06
C ILE A 151 6.33 0.81 16.14
N ALA A 152 7.57 0.88 16.61
CA ALA A 152 8.69 1.39 15.82
C ALA A 152 8.85 0.59 14.53
N GLU A 153 8.87 1.30 13.39
CA GLU A 153 9.13 0.73 12.06
C GLU A 153 8.23 -0.47 11.70
N ALA A 154 6.96 -0.43 12.10
CA ALA A 154 6.03 -1.55 11.95
C ALA A 154 5.98 -2.16 10.53
N PHE A 155 6.24 -1.34 9.50
CA PHE A 155 6.23 -1.76 8.11
C PHE A 155 7.52 -2.44 7.64
N ASP A 156 8.66 -2.03 8.19
CA ASP A 156 9.97 -2.58 7.83
C ASP A 156 10.20 -3.95 8.51
N ARG A 157 9.37 -4.28 9.52
CA ARG A 157 9.50 -5.49 10.36
C ARG A 157 8.42 -6.55 10.08
N VAL A 158 7.63 -6.41 9.03
CA VAL A 158 6.56 -7.38 8.74
C VAL A 158 7.16 -8.73 8.35
N TRP A 159 6.76 -9.78 9.08
CA TRP A 159 7.08 -11.15 8.70
C TRP A 159 6.08 -11.67 7.66
N ILE A 160 6.53 -11.80 6.41
CA ILE A 160 5.66 -12.24 5.27
C ILE A 160 4.91 -13.52 5.59
N ASP A 161 5.57 -14.53 6.16
CA ASP A 161 4.91 -15.83 6.38
C ASP A 161 3.76 -15.72 7.39
N SER A 162 3.94 -14.88 8.43
CA SER A 162 2.87 -14.57 9.39
C SER A 162 1.72 -13.81 8.74
N LEU A 163 2.01 -12.86 7.85
CA LEU A 163 0.99 -12.16 7.06
C LEU A 163 0.18 -13.14 6.19
N ILE A 164 0.86 -14.01 5.44
CA ILE A 164 0.21 -15.03 4.59
C ILE A 164 -0.64 -15.97 5.45
N TYR A 165 -0.16 -16.40 6.62
CA TYR A 165 -0.93 -17.20 7.56
C TYR A 165 -2.20 -16.50 8.04
N LYS A 166 -2.13 -15.21 8.39
CA LYS A 166 -3.31 -14.42 8.76
C LYS A 166 -4.32 -14.31 7.63
N MET A 167 -3.86 -14.12 6.38
CA MET A 167 -4.73 -14.10 5.21
C MET A 167 -5.47 -15.44 5.00
N HIS A 168 -4.80 -16.56 5.27
CA HIS A 168 -5.44 -17.88 5.29
C HIS A 168 -6.50 -17.99 6.39
N LYS A 169 -6.21 -17.53 7.61
CA LYS A 169 -7.19 -17.49 8.72
C LYS A 169 -8.43 -16.64 8.38
N LEU A 170 -8.22 -15.54 7.68
CA LEU A 170 -9.30 -14.66 7.22
C LEU A 170 -10.01 -15.19 5.97
N LYS A 171 -9.75 -16.44 5.55
CA LYS A 171 -10.42 -17.10 4.42
C LYS A 171 -10.42 -16.22 3.16
N ILE A 172 -9.30 -15.55 2.89
CA ILE A 172 -9.08 -14.80 1.64
C ILE A 172 -8.85 -15.80 0.52
N SER A 173 -9.29 -15.46 -0.70
CA SER A 173 -9.18 -16.34 -1.84
C SER A 173 -7.72 -16.70 -2.14
N LYS A 174 -7.44 -18.00 -2.35
CA LYS A 174 -6.08 -18.51 -2.58
C LYS A 174 -5.35 -17.77 -3.70
N GLN A 175 -6.05 -17.42 -4.77
CA GLN A 175 -5.48 -16.67 -5.89
C GLN A 175 -5.02 -15.27 -5.52
N LEU A 176 -5.73 -14.59 -4.60
CA LEU A 176 -5.34 -13.27 -4.10
C LEU A 176 -4.14 -13.37 -3.14
N ILE A 177 -4.12 -14.39 -2.29
CA ILE A 177 -2.98 -14.68 -1.42
C ILE A 177 -1.72 -14.94 -2.24
N LEU A 178 -1.80 -15.79 -3.28
CA LEU A 178 -0.65 -16.07 -4.17
C LEU A 178 -0.17 -14.82 -4.91
N LEU A 179 -1.10 -13.98 -5.37
CA LEU A 179 -0.76 -12.72 -6.03
C LEU A 179 -0.03 -11.76 -5.08
N ILE A 180 -0.53 -11.63 -3.85
CA ILE A 180 0.10 -10.79 -2.80
C ILE A 180 1.47 -11.36 -2.43
N GLN A 181 1.61 -12.68 -2.31
CA GLN A 181 2.90 -13.33 -2.07
C GLN A 181 3.89 -13.09 -3.23
N SER A 182 3.43 -13.14 -4.48
CA SER A 182 4.24 -12.83 -5.66
C SER A 182 4.69 -11.37 -5.69
N TYR A 183 3.85 -10.47 -5.19
CA TYR A 183 4.20 -9.07 -5.02
C TYR A 183 5.28 -8.87 -3.96
N LEU A 184 5.08 -9.43 -2.77
CA LEU A 184 5.94 -9.21 -1.59
C LEU A 184 7.35 -9.81 -1.72
N LYS A 185 7.51 -10.82 -2.58
CA LYS A 185 8.82 -11.49 -2.80
C LYS A 185 9.58 -10.85 -3.96
N ASN A 186 10.91 -10.83 -3.87
CA ASN A 186 11.81 -10.48 -4.97
C ASN A 186 11.50 -9.09 -5.56
N GLY A 187 11.49 -8.08 -4.69
CA GLY A 187 11.51 -6.67 -5.08
C GLY A 187 12.94 -6.21 -5.30
N ASN A 188 13.11 -5.20 -6.16
CA ASN A 188 14.41 -4.58 -6.41
C ASN A 188 14.26 -3.08 -6.20
N PHE A 189 15.30 -2.41 -5.75
CA PHE A 189 15.32 -0.97 -5.63
C PHE A 189 16.58 -0.36 -6.23
N MET A 190 16.48 0.91 -6.58
CA MET A 190 17.59 1.75 -7.03
C MET A 190 17.52 3.05 -6.27
N VAL A 191 18.65 3.59 -5.82
CA VAL A 191 18.68 4.88 -5.10
C VAL A 191 18.92 6.00 -6.12
N ARG A 192 18.16 7.09 -6.02
CA ARG A 192 18.35 8.30 -6.82
C ARG A 192 18.93 9.41 -5.97
N VAL A 193 20.08 9.95 -6.39
CA VAL A 193 20.70 11.15 -5.81
C VAL A 193 20.90 12.16 -6.95
N GLY A 194 20.20 13.30 -6.87
CA GLY A 194 20.17 14.26 -7.97
C GLY A 194 19.64 13.63 -9.27
N LYS A 195 20.49 13.57 -10.29
CA LYS A 195 20.18 12.97 -11.61
C LYS A 195 20.67 11.53 -11.77
N GLU A 196 21.45 11.03 -10.82
CA GLU A 196 22.09 9.72 -10.91
C GLU A 196 21.25 8.63 -10.24
N LEU A 197 21.37 7.41 -10.78
CA LEU A 197 20.72 6.21 -10.27
C LEU A 197 21.77 5.16 -9.96
N SER A 198 21.66 4.53 -8.80
CA SER A 198 22.51 3.39 -8.45
C SER A 198 22.24 2.17 -9.34
N THR A 199 23.12 1.18 -9.30
CA THR A 199 22.78 -0.16 -9.81
C THR A 199 21.57 -0.73 -9.05
N PRO A 200 20.75 -1.59 -9.70
CA PRO A 200 19.69 -2.30 -9.00
C PRO A 200 20.26 -3.14 -7.86
N GLN A 201 19.69 -2.98 -6.68
CA GLN A 201 19.93 -3.84 -5.53
C GLN A 201 18.68 -4.67 -5.27
N ASP A 202 18.88 -5.91 -4.84
CA ASP A 202 17.78 -6.70 -4.34
C ASP A 202 17.31 -6.07 -3.03
N ASP A 203 16.00 -5.90 -2.93
CA ASP A 203 15.36 -5.50 -1.69
C ASP A 203 15.46 -6.70 -0.75
N GLY A 204 16.60 -6.80 -0.06
CA GLY A 204 16.86 -7.83 0.95
C GLY A 204 15.92 -7.72 2.15
N SER A 205 15.09 -6.67 2.19
CA SER A 205 14.01 -6.57 3.16
C SER A 205 12.93 -7.61 2.85
N ARG A 206 12.41 -8.23 3.91
CA ARG A 206 11.21 -9.08 3.83
C ARG A 206 9.95 -8.25 3.56
N SER A 207 10.06 -6.97 3.28
CA SER A 207 8.96 -6.04 3.10
C SER A 207 9.25 -5.24 1.85
N GLY A 208 8.81 -5.73 0.68
CA GLY A 208 9.03 -5.07 -0.60
C GLY A 208 8.74 -3.55 -0.57
N PRO A 209 9.08 -2.81 -1.64
CA PRO A 209 9.29 -1.37 -1.60
C PRO A 209 8.16 -0.61 -0.89
N ARG A 210 8.52 0.40 -0.08
CA ARG A 210 7.58 1.24 0.71
C ARG A 210 6.59 1.97 -0.20
N VAL A 211 5.52 1.33 -0.61
CA VAL A 211 4.41 2.00 -1.30
C VAL A 211 3.33 2.33 -0.29
N GLU A 212 2.84 3.57 -0.33
CA GLU A 212 1.68 4.03 0.43
C GLU A 212 0.47 3.07 0.31
N THR A 213 0.34 2.37 -0.83
CA THR A 213 -0.72 1.39 -1.11
C THR A 213 -0.54 0.05 -0.38
N TRP A 214 0.67 -0.27 0.08
CA TRP A 214 0.96 -1.44 0.94
C TRP A 214 0.91 -1.11 2.42
N LEU A 215 1.11 0.16 2.79
CA LEU A 215 0.90 0.62 4.17
C LEU A 215 -0.55 0.37 4.61
N SER A 216 -1.54 0.55 3.72
CA SER A 216 -2.92 0.16 4.01
C SER A 216 -3.06 -1.35 4.17
N LEU A 217 -2.50 -2.14 3.23
CA LEU A 217 -2.56 -3.61 3.22
C LEU A 217 -1.95 -4.27 4.46
N LEU A 218 -0.81 -3.78 4.94
CA LEU A 218 -0.13 -4.33 6.11
C LEU A 218 -0.87 -4.02 7.42
N GLN A 219 -1.54 -2.87 7.50
CA GLN A 219 -2.33 -2.51 8.68
C GLN A 219 -3.65 -3.28 8.78
N TYR A 220 -4.21 -3.80 7.68
CA TYR A 220 -5.34 -4.73 7.72
C TYR A 220 -5.07 -6.01 8.53
N PHE A 221 -3.81 -6.37 8.77
CA PHE A 221 -3.43 -7.63 9.43
C PHE A 221 -2.52 -7.45 10.65
N HIS A 222 -2.18 -6.22 11.05
CA HIS A 222 -1.17 -6.00 12.09
C HIS A 222 -1.70 -5.83 13.52
N LYS A 223 -2.99 -6.04 13.77
CA LYS A 223 -3.55 -6.15 15.13
C LYS A 223 -4.46 -7.36 15.23
#